data_AF-A0A535ZPU0-F1
#
_entry.id   AF-A0A535ZPU0-F1
#
_cell.length_a   1.000
_cell.length_b   1.000
_cell.length_c   1.000
_cell.angle_alpha   90.00
_cell.angle_beta   90.00
_cell.angle_gamma   90.00
#
_symmetry.space_group_name_H-M   'P 1'
#
loop_
_entity.id
_entity.type
_entity.pdbx_description
1 polymer ?
#
loop_
_entity_poly.entity_id
_entity_poly.type
_entity_poly.pdbx_seq_one_letter_code
_entity_poly.pdbx_strand_id
1 'polypeptide(L)'
;MRVLERLVLAVEKPLKEAVWDCRMCGQCILHSTGLSCPMRCPKNLRNGPCGGVRANGNCEVFPDTRCVWVEAWEGSRRLPVFKDHIQHLQKPMDWQLQGTSSWINLVNGRDQVTPRGWESGGHR
;
A
#
# COMPACT_ATOMS: atom_id res chain seq x y z
N MET A 1 -7.45 -4.17 25.55
CA MET A 1 -6.93 -4.16 24.16
C MET A 1 -6.40 -2.79 23.71
N ARG A 2 -7.06 -1.65 23.98
CA ARG A 2 -6.65 -0.31 23.50
C ARG A 2 -5.21 0.15 23.85
N VAL A 3 -4.65 -0.27 24.99
CA VAL A 3 -3.28 0.12 25.39
C VAL A 3 -2.24 -0.56 24.51
N LEU A 4 -2.38 -1.88 24.29
CA LEU A 4 -1.51 -2.63 23.39
C LEU A 4 -1.55 -2.06 21.97
N GLU A 5 -2.74 -1.68 21.49
CA GLU A 5 -2.88 -1.07 20.16
C GLU A 5 -2.08 0.21 20.00
N ARG A 6 -2.12 1.08 21.01
CA ARG A 6 -1.36 2.33 21.02
C ARG A 6 0.16 2.07 21.05
N LEU A 7 0.60 1.08 21.83
CA LEU A 7 2.02 0.73 21.91
C LEU A 7 2.55 0.18 20.58
N VAL A 8 1.82 -0.76 19.97
CA VAL A 8 2.18 -1.31 18.66
C VAL A 8 2.20 -0.20 17.60
N LEU A 9 1.18 0.65 17.57
CA LEU A 9 1.12 1.78 16.64
C LEU A 9 2.27 2.77 16.83
N ALA A 10 2.67 3.04 18.08
CA ALA A 10 3.78 3.95 18.41
C ALA A 10 5.13 3.44 17.89
N VAL A 11 5.30 2.13 17.74
CA VAL A 11 6.50 1.53 17.14
C VAL A 11 6.34 1.40 15.61
N GLU A 12 5.19 0.91 15.17
CA GLU A 12 4.91 0.62 13.76
C GLU A 12 4.99 1.88 12.88
N LYS A 13 4.32 2.96 13.30
CA LYS A 13 4.21 4.19 12.51
C LYS A 13 5.58 4.79 12.17
N PRO A 14 6.45 5.15 13.14
CA PRO A 14 7.74 5.78 12.83
C PRO A 14 8.65 4.85 12.02
N LEU A 15 8.65 3.54 12.33
CA LEU A 15 9.43 2.57 11.58
C LEU A 15 8.99 2.52 10.11
N LYS A 16 7.68 2.47 9.85
CA LYS A 16 7.15 2.39 8.48
C LYS A 16 7.29 3.70 7.70
N GLU A 17 7.13 4.84 8.36
CA GLU A 17 7.38 6.16 7.77
C GLU A 17 8.85 6.32 7.39
N ALA A 18 9.78 5.96 8.28
CA ALA A 18 11.22 6.09 8.03
C ALA A 18 11.72 5.17 6.90
N VAL A 19 11.23 3.94 6.82
CA VAL A 19 11.75 2.93 5.88
C VAL A 19 11.06 3.00 4.51
N TRP A 20 9.75 3.27 4.45
CA TRP A 20 8.97 3.18 3.20
C TRP A 20 8.14 4.43 2.87
N ASP A 21 8.30 5.53 3.63
CA ASP A 21 7.44 6.72 3.56
C ASP A 21 5.94 6.33 3.58
N CYS A 22 5.61 5.43 4.52
CA CYS A 22 4.27 4.88 4.68
C CYS A 22 3.26 5.96 5.08
N ARG A 23 2.09 5.99 4.42
CA ARG A 23 0.98 6.93 4.75
C ARG A 23 -0.10 6.35 5.66
N MET A 24 0.22 5.25 6.35
CA MET A 24 -0.62 4.64 7.39
C MET A 24 -2.07 4.37 6.96
N CYS A 25 -2.28 3.69 5.83
CA CYS A 25 -3.63 3.27 5.40
C CYS A 25 -4.28 2.18 6.27
N GLY A 26 -3.55 1.60 7.23
CA GLY A 26 -4.05 0.53 8.09
C GLY A 26 -4.21 -0.83 7.40
N GLN A 27 -3.93 -0.96 6.10
CA GLN A 27 -4.04 -2.20 5.32
C GLN A 27 -2.81 -2.39 4.41
N CYS A 28 -1.67 -2.75 5.00
CA CYS A 28 -0.38 -2.81 4.32
C CYS A 28 -0.32 -3.86 3.18
N ILE A 29 0.16 -3.45 2.01
CA ILE A 29 0.33 -4.30 0.81
C ILE A 29 1.72 -4.15 0.17
N LEU A 30 2.75 -3.82 0.96
CA LEU A 30 4.11 -3.59 0.47
C LEU A 30 4.66 -4.75 -0.35
N HIS A 31 4.37 -5.99 0.06
CA HIS A 31 4.79 -7.19 -0.66
C HIS A 31 4.23 -7.27 -2.08
N SER A 32 3.03 -6.73 -2.32
CA SER A 32 2.40 -6.68 -3.66
C SER A 32 2.84 -5.47 -4.48
N THR A 33 3.50 -4.50 -3.88
CA THR A 33 3.83 -3.21 -4.50
C THR A 33 5.33 -2.96 -4.55
N GLY A 34 6.14 -4.03 -4.61
CA GLY A 34 7.59 -3.90 -4.73
C GLY A 34 8.26 -3.17 -3.56
N LEU A 35 7.68 -3.28 -2.36
CA LEU A 35 8.07 -2.52 -1.16
C LEU A 35 7.92 -1.00 -1.29
N SER A 36 7.06 -0.53 -2.18
CA SER A 36 6.71 0.88 -2.36
C SER A 36 5.32 1.16 -1.79
N CYS A 37 5.17 2.08 -0.84
CA CYS A 37 3.85 2.40 -0.28
C CYS A 37 2.97 3.08 -1.36
N PRO A 38 1.86 2.46 -1.84
CA PRO A 38 1.07 3.00 -2.95
C PRO A 38 0.33 4.30 -2.58
N MET A 39 0.12 4.52 -1.28
CA MET A 39 -0.50 5.73 -0.75
C MET A 39 0.38 6.98 -0.87
N ARG A 40 1.64 6.85 -1.31
CA ARG A 40 2.46 7.99 -1.73
C ARG A 40 1.98 8.58 -3.06
N CYS A 41 1.11 7.89 -3.79
CA CYS A 41 0.47 8.46 -4.97
C CYS A 41 -0.46 9.62 -4.53
N PRO A 42 -0.33 10.83 -5.09
CA PRO A 42 -1.23 11.95 -4.76
C PRO A 42 -2.70 11.69 -5.11
N LYS A 43 -2.95 10.70 -5.98
CA LYS A 43 -4.30 10.26 -6.36
C LYS A 43 -4.89 9.22 -5.39
N ASN A 44 -4.17 8.85 -4.34
CA ASN A 44 -4.59 7.85 -3.35
C ASN A 44 -5.00 6.49 -3.98
N LEU A 45 -4.39 6.14 -5.11
CA LEU A 45 -4.68 4.90 -5.82
C LEU A 45 -4.01 3.72 -5.10
N ARG A 46 -4.83 2.73 -4.69
CA ARG A 46 -4.32 1.48 -4.12
C ARG A 46 -3.86 0.49 -5.19
N ASN A 47 -4.48 0.54 -6.37
CA ASN A 47 -4.11 -0.23 -7.54
C ASN A 47 -3.72 0.75 -8.66
N GLY A 48 -2.57 0.54 -9.27
CA GLY A 48 -2.08 1.31 -10.40
C GLY A 48 -1.70 0.41 -11.56
N PRO A 49 -1.01 0.94 -12.59
CA PRO A 49 -0.56 2.33 -12.72
C PRO A 49 -1.71 3.32 -12.95
N CYS A 50 -1.46 4.61 -12.70
CA CYS A 50 -2.45 5.68 -12.89
C CYS A 50 -2.42 6.35 -14.27
N GLY A 51 -1.51 5.92 -15.16
CA GLY A 51 -1.27 6.55 -16.46
C GLY A 51 -0.48 7.87 -16.43
N GLY A 52 -0.46 8.58 -15.30
CA GLY A 52 0.19 9.88 -15.14
C GLY A 52 1.70 9.83 -14.89
N VAL A 53 2.46 9.00 -15.60
CA VAL A 53 3.92 8.93 -15.48
C VAL A 53 4.54 9.77 -16.60
N ARG A 54 5.40 10.72 -16.24
CA ARG A 54 6.16 11.54 -17.21
C ARG A 54 7.22 10.68 -17.92
N ALA A 55 7.71 11.14 -19.07
CA ALA A 55 8.74 10.43 -19.84
C ALA A 55 10.04 10.20 -19.06
N ASN A 56 10.37 11.09 -18.11
CA ASN A 56 11.52 10.93 -17.20
C ASN A 56 11.22 10.00 -16.00
N GLY A 57 10.02 9.43 -15.92
CA GLY A 57 9.61 8.53 -14.86
C GLY A 57 9.04 9.22 -13.61
N ASN A 58 8.89 10.53 -13.60
CA ASN A 58 8.33 11.26 -12.46
C ASN A 58 6.79 11.27 -12.49
N CYS A 59 6.17 11.55 -11.34
CA CYS A 59 4.72 11.67 -11.22
C CYS A 59 4.22 12.89 -12.02
N GLU A 60 3.01 12.85 -12.61
CA GLU A 60 2.41 14.02 -13.28
C GLU A 60 2.07 15.17 -12.32
N VAL A 61 1.66 14.86 -11.09
CA VAL A 61 1.22 15.87 -10.12
C VAL A 61 2.43 16.52 -9.44
N PHE A 62 3.47 15.73 -9.17
CA PHE A 62 4.72 16.19 -8.56
C PHE A 62 5.90 15.96 -9.52
N PRO A 63 6.26 16.96 -10.36
CA PRO A 63 7.28 16.82 -11.40
C PRO A 63 8.66 16.44 -10.92
N ASP A 64 9.01 16.84 -9.70
CA ASP A 64 10.33 16.62 -9.11
C ASP A 64 10.40 15.30 -8.31
N THR A 65 9.29 14.56 -8.22
CA THR A 65 9.21 13.32 -7.46
C THR A 65 9.05 12.12 -8.39
N ARG A 66 9.88 11.10 -8.16
CA ARG A 66 9.78 9.81 -8.85
C ARG A 66 8.40 9.19 -8.64
N CYS A 67 7.81 8.62 -9.69
CA CYS A 67 6.48 8.03 -9.56
C CYS A 67 6.51 6.73 -8.75
N VAL A 68 5.70 6.67 -7.69
CA VAL A 68 5.55 5.51 -6.80
C VAL A 68 5.26 4.19 -7.54
N TRP A 69 4.51 4.25 -8.65
CA TRP A 69 4.15 3.06 -9.44
C TRP A 69 5.31 2.56 -10.31
N VAL A 70 6.23 3.44 -10.70
CA VAL A 70 7.46 2.99 -11.35
C VAL A 70 8.39 2.37 -10.33
N GLU A 71 8.52 2.97 -9.14
CA GLU A 71 9.27 2.36 -8.03
C GLU A 71 8.69 0.99 -7.63
N ALA A 72 7.36 0.86 -7.58
CA ALA A 72 6.69 -0.40 -7.30
C ALA A 72 7.01 -1.48 -8.34
N TRP A 73 6.99 -1.12 -9.63
CA TRP A 73 7.31 -2.03 -10.73
C TRP A 73 8.79 -2.46 -10.73
N GLU A 74 9.70 -1.52 -10.55
CA GLU A 74 11.13 -1.84 -10.46
C GLU A 74 11.44 -2.67 -9.21
N GLY A 75 10.79 -2.34 -8.09
CA GLY A 75 10.91 -3.05 -6.81
C GLY A 75 10.37 -4.47 -6.89
N SER A 76 9.21 -4.70 -7.51
CA SER A 76 8.62 -6.03 -7.63
C SER A 76 9.53 -6.98 -8.41
N ARG A 77 10.18 -6.50 -9.47
CA ARG A 77 11.15 -7.28 -10.26
C ARG A 77 12.39 -7.73 -9.47
N ARG A 78 12.69 -7.09 -8.34
CA ARG A 78 13.81 -7.44 -7.45
C ARG A 78 13.41 -8.42 -6.34
N LEU A 79 12.11 -8.66 -6.14
CA LEU A 79 11.64 -9.57 -5.10
C LEU A 79 11.78 -11.03 -5.54
N PRO A 80 12.31 -11.92 -4.69
CA PRO A 80 12.49 -13.32 -5.05
C PRO A 80 11.16 -14.11 -5.11
N VAL A 81 10.21 -13.76 -4.23
CA VAL A 81 8.96 -14.53 -4.05
C VAL A 81 7.76 -13.81 -4.66
N PHE A 82 7.61 -12.51 -4.44
CA PHE A 82 6.38 -11.76 -4.74
C PHE A 82 6.45 -10.95 -6.05
N LYS A 83 7.29 -11.33 -6.99
CA LYS A 83 7.55 -10.55 -8.22
C LYS A 83 6.29 -10.27 -9.05
N ASP A 84 5.36 -11.23 -9.09
CA ASP A 84 4.14 -11.17 -9.91
C ASP A 84 2.97 -10.52 -9.16
N HIS A 85 3.10 -10.29 -7.85
CA HIS A 85 2.00 -9.77 -7.03
C HIS A 85 1.57 -8.35 -7.39
N ILE A 86 2.40 -7.60 -8.11
CA ILE A 86 2.02 -6.27 -8.61
C ILE A 86 0.91 -6.32 -9.64
N GLN A 87 0.69 -7.48 -10.27
CA GLN A 87 -0.39 -7.70 -11.23
C GLN A 87 -1.68 -8.13 -10.54
N HIS A 88 -1.62 -8.55 -9.28
CA HIS A 88 -2.80 -8.94 -8.51
C HIS A 88 -3.61 -7.71 -8.12
N LEU A 89 -4.88 -7.69 -8.52
CA LEU A 89 -5.81 -6.65 -8.11
C LEU A 89 -6.02 -6.71 -6.59
N GLN A 90 -5.63 -5.65 -5.89
CA GLN A 90 -5.79 -5.56 -4.44
C GLN A 90 -7.21 -5.09 -4.10
N LYS A 91 -7.75 -5.60 -3.00
CA LYS A 91 -9.00 -5.12 -2.40
C LYS A 91 -9.01 -3.60 -2.23
N PRO A 92 -10.16 -2.92 -2.38
CA PRO A 92 -10.27 -1.49 -2.15
C PRO A 92 -9.86 -1.14 -0.72
N MET A 93 -9.42 0.10 -0.52
CA MET A 93 -9.05 0.58 0.81
C MET A 93 -10.29 0.84 1.66
N ASP A 94 -10.27 0.36 2.90
CA ASP A 94 -11.17 0.82 3.94
C ASP A 94 -10.57 2.06 4.63
N TRP A 95 -11.11 3.23 4.30
CA TRP A 95 -10.67 4.51 4.84
C TRP A 95 -10.92 4.65 6.35
N GLN A 96 -11.81 3.85 6.95
CA GLN A 96 -12.03 3.84 8.39
C GLN A 96 -10.82 3.29 9.18
N LEU A 97 -9.91 2.59 8.50
CA LEU A 97 -8.67 2.05 9.09
C LEU A 97 -7.49 3.00 8.99
N GLN A 98 -7.63 4.15 8.33
CA GLN A 98 -6.53 5.11 8.20
C GLN A 98 -6.03 5.57 9.58
N GLY A 99 -4.70 5.60 9.73
CA GLY A 99 -4.02 5.94 10.98
C GLY A 99 -3.97 4.81 12.02
N THR A 100 -4.61 3.66 11.77
CA THR A 100 -4.56 2.50 12.68
C THR A 100 -3.41 1.55 12.33
N SER A 101 -3.05 0.68 13.27
CA SER A 101 -1.97 -0.31 13.09
C SER A 101 -2.35 -1.35 12.03
N SER A 102 -1.52 -1.50 11.00
CA SER A 102 -1.76 -2.49 9.97
C SER A 102 -1.50 -3.92 10.46
N TRP A 103 -0.65 -4.10 11.47
CA TRP A 103 -0.41 -5.42 12.07
C TRP A 103 -1.59 -5.89 12.89
N ILE A 104 -2.20 -5.00 13.68
CA ILE A 104 -3.38 -5.33 14.48
C ILE A 104 -4.57 -5.61 13.57
N ASN A 105 -4.75 -4.81 12.52
CA ASN A 105 -5.82 -5.05 11.56
C ASN A 105 -5.65 -6.38 10.81
N LEU A 106 -4.41 -6.78 10.52
CA LEU A 106 -4.10 -8.07 9.91
C LEU A 106 -4.47 -9.22 10.86
N VAL A 107 -4.02 -9.17 12.13
CA VAL A 107 -4.31 -10.21 13.14
C VAL A 107 -5.80 -10.32 13.41
N ASN A 108 -6.51 -9.19 13.47
CA ASN A 108 -7.96 -9.15 13.71
C ASN A 108 -8.79 -9.41 12.43
N GLY A 109 -8.16 -9.64 11.28
CA GLY A 109 -8.83 -9.82 10.00
C GLY A 109 -9.61 -8.61 9.48
N ARG A 110 -9.49 -7.44 10.14
CA ARG A 110 -10.15 -6.18 9.72
C ARG A 110 -9.68 -5.73 8.36
N ASP A 111 -8.42 -6.04 8.01
CA ASP A 111 -7.90 -5.69 6.71
C ASP A 111 -8.57 -6.49 5.59
N GLN A 112 -9.10 -7.70 5.84
CA GLN A 112 -9.75 -8.60 4.86
C GLN A 112 -11.20 -8.27 4.55
N VAL A 113 -11.84 -7.40 5.32
CA VAL A 113 -13.23 -7.01 5.08
C VAL A 113 -13.33 -6.22 3.78
N THR A 114 -14.19 -6.69 2.87
CA THR A 114 -14.44 -6.03 1.57
C THR A 114 -15.87 -5.47 1.53
N PRO A 115 -16.11 -4.38 0.78
CA PRO A 115 -17.45 -3.82 0.63
C PRO A 115 -18.37 -4.80 -0.12
N ARG A 116 -19.69 -4.64 0.06
CA ARG A 116 -20.69 -5.44 -0.67
C ARG A 116 -20.47 -5.27 -2.18
N GLY A 117 -20.48 -6.38 -2.91
CA GLY A 117 -20.25 -6.41 -4.36
C GLY A 117 -18.77 -6.59 -4.77
N TRP A 118 -17.83 -6.67 -3.83
CA TRP A 118 -16.46 -7.09 -4.12
C TRP A 118 -16.34 -8.62 -4.03
N GLU A 119 -16.26 -9.30 -5.17
CA GLU A 119 -16.06 -10.74 -5.22
C GLU A 119 -14.58 -11.08 -5.02
N SER A 120 -14.26 -11.75 -3.91
CA SER A 120 -12.89 -12.09 -3.51
C SER A 120 -12.22 -13.17 -4.37
N GLY A 121 -12.83 -13.62 -5.48
CA GLY A 121 -12.49 -14.87 -6.15
C GLY A 121 -11.98 -14.79 -7.60
N GLY A 122 -11.95 -13.62 -8.24
CA GLY A 122 -11.85 -13.56 -9.71
C GLY A 122 -10.62 -12.91 -10.34
N HIS A 123 -9.64 -12.43 -9.56
CA HIS A 123 -8.61 -11.52 -10.10
C HIS A 123 -7.21 -12.13 -9.96
N ARG A 124 -6.97 -13.20 -10.73
CA ARG A 124 -5.62 -13.71 -11.05
C ARG A 124 -5.39 -13.54 -12.54
#